data_AF-F9RTJ0-F1
#
_entry.id   AF-F9RTJ0-F1
#
_cell.length_a   1.000
_cell.length_b   1.000
_cell.length_c   1.000
_cell.angle_alpha   90.00
_cell.angle_beta   90.00
_cell.angle_gamma   90.00
#
_symmetry.space_group_name_H-M   'P 1'
#
loop_
_entity.id
_entity.type
_entity.pdbx_description
1 polymer ?
#
loop_
_entity_poly.entity_id
_entity_poly.type
_entity_poly.pdbx_seq_one_letter_code
_entity_poly.pdbx_strand_id
1 'polypeptide(L)'
;MNECDLNNRDIVTLVITEDGDSEPPWVKEHFDLGVLFNLFQIHSQQHTAVLIDKDGQEKLRWGKKTDWQTLKQVIDNTDLGKQEKKRRKDPCSI
;
A
#
# COMPACT_ATOMS: atom_id res chain seq x y z
N MET A 1 -0.97 8.51 9.49
CA MET A 1 -1.45 7.12 9.53
C MET A 1 -0.46 6.36 10.40
N ASN A 2 -0.94 5.60 11.38
CA ASN A 2 -0.09 4.84 12.30
C ASN A 2 -0.16 3.32 12.01
N GLU A 3 0.60 2.52 12.76
CA GLU A 3 0.62 1.06 12.60
C GLU A 3 -0.76 0.43 12.87
N CYS A 4 -1.53 0.97 13.80
CA CYS A 4 -2.91 0.55 14.05
C CYS A 4 -3.79 0.75 12.79
N ASP A 5 -3.72 1.93 12.16
CA ASP A 5 -4.47 2.24 10.93
C ASP A 5 -4.13 1.25 9.82
N LEU A 6 -2.83 0.93 9.65
CA LEU A 6 -2.33 0.01 8.62
C LEU A 6 -2.86 -1.41 8.87
N ASN A 7 -2.69 -1.92 10.09
CA ASN A 7 -3.13 -3.27 10.45
C ASN A 7 -4.66 -3.41 10.39
N ASN A 8 -5.40 -2.41 10.86
CA ASN A 8 -6.86 -2.44 10.85
C ASN A 8 -7.44 -2.42 9.41
N ARG A 9 -6.68 -1.92 8.44
CA ARG A 9 -7.05 -1.83 7.02
C ARG A 9 -6.40 -2.92 6.17
N ASP A 10 -5.75 -3.89 6.82
CA ASP A 10 -5.03 -5.01 6.17
C ASP A 10 -4.03 -4.53 5.10
N ILE A 11 -3.34 -3.41 5.38
CA ILE A 11 -2.37 -2.81 4.46
C ILE A 11 -1.01 -3.47 4.67
N VAL A 12 -0.57 -4.19 3.65
CA VAL A 12 0.76 -4.78 3.59
C VAL A 12 1.73 -3.75 3.00
N THR A 13 2.78 -3.41 3.74
CA THR A 13 3.81 -2.48 3.26
C THR A 13 5.02 -3.26 2.77
N LEU A 14 5.37 -3.04 1.51
CA LEU A 14 6.55 -3.57 0.83
C LEU A 14 7.51 -2.40 0.60
N VAL A 15 8.71 -2.45 1.17
CA VAL A 15 9.74 -1.42 0.94
C VAL A 15 10.92 -2.09 0.26
N ILE A 16 11.24 -1.66 -0.96
CA ILE A 16 12.38 -2.20 -1.70
C ILE A 16 13.33 -1.06 -2.02
N THR A 17 14.61 -1.29 -1.75
CA THR A 17 15.72 -0.38 -2.02
C THR A 17 16.77 -1.10 -2.88
N GLU A 18 17.72 -0.35 -3.44
CA GLU A 18 18.82 -0.95 -4.21
C GLU A 18 19.68 -1.92 -3.36
N ASP A 19 19.76 -1.65 -2.05
CA ASP A 19 20.59 -2.41 -1.11
C ASP A 19 19.82 -3.55 -0.40
N GLY A 20 18.54 -3.74 -0.70
CA GLY A 20 17.71 -4.79 -0.12
C GLY A 20 16.24 -4.40 0.07
N ASP A 21 15.46 -5.34 0.59
CA ASP A 21 14.02 -5.20 0.79
C ASP A 21 13.62 -5.43 2.26
N SER A 22 12.51 -4.81 2.67
CA SER A 22 11.80 -5.13 3.90
C SER A 22 10.37 -5.51 3.54
N GLU A 23 10.06 -6.79 3.72
CA GLU A 23 8.75 -7.36 3.43
C GLU A 23 8.45 -8.56 4.34
N PRO A 24 7.16 -8.86 4.58
CA PRO A 24 6.78 -10.09 5.25
C PRO A 24 7.28 -11.33 4.47
N PRO A 25 7.77 -12.39 5.14
CA PRO A 25 8.31 -13.58 4.46
C PRO A 25 7.36 -14.20 3.42
N TRP A 26 6.06 -14.20 3.69
CA TRP A 26 5.05 -14.75 2.79
C TRP A 26 4.97 -14.03 1.44
N VAL A 27 5.41 -12.77 1.35
CA VAL A 27 5.40 -12.02 0.09
C VAL A 27 6.35 -12.67 -0.92
N LYS A 28 7.57 -13.05 -0.51
CA LYS A 28 8.54 -13.75 -1.37
C LYS A 28 8.08 -15.15 -1.79
N GLU A 29 7.30 -15.81 -0.94
CA GLU A 29 6.79 -17.15 -1.22
C GLU A 29 5.67 -17.14 -2.26
N HIS A 30 4.94 -16.03 -2.38
CA HIS A 30 3.75 -15.93 -3.22
C HIS A 30 3.86 -14.96 -4.39
N PHE A 31 4.80 -14.01 -4.37
CA PHE A 31 4.93 -12.95 -5.37
C PHE A 31 6.35 -12.89 -5.94
N ASP A 32 6.44 -12.75 -7.26
CA ASP A 32 7.69 -12.41 -7.93
C ASP A 32 7.81 -10.88 -8.01
N LEU A 33 8.74 -10.32 -7.24
CA LEU A 33 8.98 -8.87 -7.19
C LEU A 33 9.41 -8.30 -8.55
N GLY A 34 10.15 -9.06 -9.35
CA GLY A 34 10.56 -8.65 -10.69
C GLY A 34 9.37 -8.48 -11.63
N VAL A 35 8.37 -9.35 -11.52
CA VAL A 35 7.08 -9.20 -12.22
C VAL A 35 6.35 -7.95 -11.75
N LEU A 36 6.32 -7.67 -10.43
CA LEU A 36 5.67 -6.47 -9.90
C LEU A 36 6.32 -5.19 -10.41
N PHE A 37 7.66 -5.13 -10.48
CA PHE A 37 8.35 -3.98 -11.04
C PHE A 37 8.00 -3.72 -12.51
N ASN A 38 7.93 -4.77 -13.33
CA ASN A 38 7.55 -4.63 -14.72
C ASN A 38 6.08 -4.22 -14.87
N LEU A 39 5.18 -4.84 -14.11
CA LEU A 39 3.74 -4.60 -14.19
C LEU A 39 3.37 -3.18 -13.76
N PHE A 40 4.01 -2.66 -12.70
CA PHE A 40 3.79 -1.31 -12.21
C PHE A 40 4.83 -0.29 -12.68
N GLN A 41 5.65 -0.65 -13.68
CA GLN A 41 6.65 0.24 -14.29
C GLN A 41 7.52 0.96 -13.25
N ILE A 42 8.05 0.20 -12.30
CA ILE A 42 8.94 0.70 -11.26
C ILE A 42 10.35 0.68 -11.82
N HIS A 43 10.96 1.87 -11.93
CA HIS A 43 12.31 2.02 -12.47
C HIS A 43 13.34 2.14 -11.34
N SER A 44 14.51 1.53 -11.55
CA SER A 44 15.68 1.70 -10.66
C SER A 44 16.06 3.18 -10.55
N GLN A 45 16.74 3.56 -9.45
CA GLN A 45 17.21 4.93 -9.18
C GLN A 45 16.08 5.98 -9.00
N GLN A 46 14.81 5.58 -9.00
CA GLN A 46 13.68 6.45 -8.71
C GLN A 46 13.04 6.08 -7.38
N HIS A 47 12.61 7.09 -6.62
CA HIS A 47 11.74 6.86 -5.46
C HIS A 47 10.31 6.76 -5.98
N THR A 48 9.77 5.55 -6.04
CA THR A 48 8.41 5.30 -6.47
C THR A 48 7.67 4.54 -5.38
N ALA A 49 6.49 5.02 -5.04
CA ALA A 49 5.56 4.34 -4.18
C ALA A 49 4.22 4.21 -4.91
N VAL A 50 3.60 3.04 -4.79
CA VAL A 50 2.34 2.69 -5.45
C VAL A 50 1.42 2.07 -4.41
N LEU A 51 0.17 2.53 -4.37
CA LEU A 51 -0.92 1.88 -3.66
C LEU A 51 -1.65 0.98 -4.64
N ILE A 52 -1.66 -0.31 -4.35
CA ILE A 52 -2.33 -1.35 -5.12
C ILE A 52 -3.49 -1.86 -4.26
N ASP A 53 -4.70 -1.85 -4.81
CA ASP A 53 -5.88 -2.41 -4.13
C ASP A 53 -5.99 -3.91 -4.42
N LYS A 54 -6.85 -4.61 -3.70
CA LYS A 54 -7.07 -6.06 -3.85
C LYS A 54 -7.54 -6.50 -5.25
N ASP A 55 -8.02 -5.57 -6.06
CA ASP A 55 -8.39 -5.80 -7.45
C ASP A 55 -7.17 -5.82 -8.39
N GLY A 56 -5.97 -5.63 -7.83
CA GLY A 56 -4.70 -5.59 -8.54
C GLY A 56 -4.44 -4.27 -9.26
N GLN A 57 -5.34 -3.28 -9.13
CA GLN A 57 -5.18 -2.00 -9.79
C GLN A 57 -4.45 -0.99 -8.91
N GLU A 58 -3.61 -0.20 -9.57
CA GLU A 58 -3.02 1.00 -8.98
C GLU A 58 -4.11 2.04 -8.67
N LYS A 59 -4.15 2.51 -7.43
CA LYS A 59 -5.06 3.57 -6.97
C LYS A 59 -4.36 4.90 -6.76
N LEU A 60 -3.07 4.86 -6.45
CA LEU A 60 -2.26 6.05 -6.23
C LEU A 60 -0.80 5.75 -6.50
N ARG A 61 -0.09 6.70 -7.11
CA ARG A 61 1.36 6.68 -7.28
C ARG A 61 1.96 8.00 -6.85
N TRP A 62 3.05 7.93 -6.10
CA TRP A 62 3.75 9.11 -5.62
C TRP A 62 5.26 8.88 -5.56
N GLY A 63 5.99 9.98 -5.40
CA GLY A 63 7.44 9.98 -5.29
C GLY A 63 7.93 9.79 -3.86
N LYS A 64 9.07 10.38 -3.54
CA LYS A 64 9.74 10.25 -2.23
C LYS A 64 8.91 10.62 -0.99
N LYS A 65 7.99 11.57 -1.10
CA LYS A 65 7.21 12.09 0.05
C LYS A 65 5.80 11.53 0.02
N THR A 66 5.42 10.84 1.09
CA THR A 66 4.06 10.33 1.28
C THR A 66 3.17 11.39 1.91
N ASP A 67 2.08 11.75 1.22
CA ASP A 67 0.96 12.48 1.82
C ASP A 67 0.00 11.48 2.46
N TRP A 68 0.11 11.34 3.77
CA TRP A 68 -0.69 10.40 4.55
C TRP A 68 -2.19 10.73 4.56
N GLN A 69 -2.55 12.01 4.39
CA GLN A 69 -3.95 12.43 4.35
C GLN A 69 -4.58 12.03 3.00
N THR A 70 -3.88 12.28 1.90
CA THR A 70 -4.30 11.82 0.57
C THR A 70 -4.41 10.30 0.53
N LEU A 71 -3.41 9.59 1.06
CA LEU A 71 -3.42 8.13 1.07
C LEU A 71 -4.65 7.58 1.81
N LYS A 72 -4.95 8.11 3.01
CA LYS A 72 -6.13 7.72 3.79
C LYS A 72 -7.42 8.00 3.00
N GLN A 73 -7.52 9.15 2.34
CA GLN A 73 -8.68 9.50 1.53
C GLN A 73 -8.87 8.57 0.33
N VAL A 74 -7.79 8.19 -0.37
CA VAL A 74 -7.87 7.26 -1.50
C VAL A 74 -8.38 5.90 -1.03
N ILE A 75 -7.79 5.33 0.03
CA ILE A 75 -8.20 4.05 0.61
C ILE A 75 -9.67 4.10 1.02
N ASP A 76 -10.07 5.14 1.74
CA ASP A 76 -11.44 5.33 2.21
C ASP A 76 -12.48 5.45 1.10
N ASN A 77 -12.07 5.88 -0.10
CA ASN A 77 -12.95 6.10 -1.24
C ASN A 77 -13.03 4.90 -2.19
N THR A 78 -12.22 3.87 -1.98
CA THR A 78 -12.38 2.58 -2.68
C THR A 78 -13.72 1.94 -2.30
N ASP A 79 -14.23 1.05 -3.15
CA ASP A 79 -15.51 0.37 -2.89
C ASP A 79 -15.45 -0.46 -1.60
N LEU A 80 -14.30 -1.05 -1.30
CA LEU A 80 -14.04 -1.70 -0.03
C LEU A 80 -13.98 -0.71 1.13
N GLY A 81 -13.18 0.35 1.01
CA GLY A 81 -13.03 1.34 2.08
C GLY A 81 -14.37 1.96 2.50
N LYS A 82 -15.27 2.19 1.52
CA LYS A 82 -16.65 2.63 1.80
C LYS A 82 -17.47 1.58 2.54
N GLN A 83 -17.32 0.29 2.22
CA GLN A 83 -18.02 -0.80 2.91
C GLN A 83 -17.52 -0.97 4.35
N GLU A 84 -16.22 -0.85 4.59
CA GLU A 84 -15.62 -0.95 5.92
C GLU A 84 -16.04 0.21 6.82
N LYS A 85 -15.99 1.44 6.31
CA LYS A 85 -16.49 2.64 7.02
C LYS A 85 -17.94 2.53 7.45
N LYS A 86 -18.79 1.88 6.65
CA LYS A 86 -20.20 1.65 7.00
C LYS A 86 -20.37 0.60 8.10
N ARG A 87 -19.43 -0.34 8.22
CA ARG A 87 -19.53 -1.51 9.11
C ARG A 87 -18.85 -1.33 10.46
N ARG A 88 -17.86 -0.43 10.58
CA ARG A 88 -17.07 -0.26 11.82
C ARG A 88 -16.82 1.21 12.16
N LYS A 89 -16.88 1.53 13.46
CA LYS A 89 -16.22 2.73 14.02
C LYS A 89 -14.71 2.52 13.96
N ASP A 90 -13.96 3.56 13.62
CA ASP A 90 -12.49 3.51 13.52
C ASP A 90 -11.89 3.18 14.91
N PRO A 91 -11.29 2.00 15.12
CA PRO A 91 -10.73 1.62 16.41
C PRO A 91 -9.40 2.33 16.71
N CYS A 92 -8.81 2.98 15.71
CA CYS A 92 -7.54 3.69 15.81
C CYS A 92 -7.73 5.21 15.98
N SER A 93 -8.99 5.69 16.04
CA SER A 93 -9.31 7.05 16.46
C SER A 93 -9.42 7.11 17.99
N ILE A 94 -8.28 7.35 18.65
CA ILE A 94 -8.26 7.79 20.04
C ILE A 94 -8.21 9.33 20.04
#